data_AF-A0A9E2JY50-F1
#
_entry.id   AF-A0A9E2JY50-F1
#
_cell.length_a   1.000
_cell.length_b   1.000
_cell.length_c   1.000
_cell.angle_alpha   90.00
_cell.angle_beta   90.00
_cell.angle_gamma   90.00
#
_symmetry.space_group_name_H-M   'P 1'
#
loop_
_entity.id
_entity.type
_entity.pdbx_description
1 polymer ?
#
loop_
_entity_poly.entity_id
_entity_poly.type
_entity_poly.pdbx_seq_one_letter_code
_entity_poly.pdbx_strand_id
1 'polypeptide(L)' 'MGVDTINPILCVQQERAIVNKTWMCLICGWIYDEAAGAPDHGIAPGTPWEEVPMNWTCPECGARKEDFEMVPV' A
#
# COMPACT_ATOMS: atom_id res chain seq x y z
N MET A 1 -19.83 -31.70 27.23
CA MET A 1 -18.94 -32.01 26.08
C MET A 1 -19.13 -30.89 25.08
N GLY A 2 -18.25 -29.94 24.84
CA GLY A 2 -17.03 -29.44 25.46
C GLY A 2 -16.97 -27.99 24.96
N VAL A 3 -16.70 -27.05 25.84
CA VAL A 3 -16.62 -25.64 25.47
C VAL A 3 -15.27 -25.44 24.81
N ASP A 4 -15.26 -25.00 23.56
CA ASP A 4 -14.12 -24.29 22.99
C ASP A 4 -14.63 -22.94 22.49
N THR A 5 -15.15 -22.17 23.44
CA THR A 5 -15.19 -20.71 23.36
C THR A 5 -13.76 -20.19 23.32
N ILE A 6 -13.12 -20.17 22.14
CA ILE A 6 -11.95 -19.33 21.88
C ILE A 6 -11.99 -18.88 20.40
N ASN A 7 -12.56 -17.69 20.21
CA ASN A 7 -12.26 -16.69 19.18
C ASN A 7 -13.01 -16.73 17.82
N PRO A 8 -13.97 -15.80 17.55
CA PRO A 8 -14.61 -15.61 16.25
C PRO A 8 -13.72 -14.91 15.19
N ILE A 9 -12.38 -14.92 15.35
CA ILE A 9 -11.43 -14.19 14.50
C ILE A 9 -11.04 -14.96 13.21
N LEU A 10 -11.61 -16.14 12.95
CA LEU A 10 -11.37 -16.92 11.72
C LEU A 10 -12.12 -16.38 10.48
N CYS A 11 -12.07 -15.06 10.24
CA CYS A 11 -12.39 -14.39 8.97
C CYS A 11 -11.19 -13.58 8.41
N VAL A 12 -9.97 -13.81 8.93
CA VAL A 12 -8.74 -13.21 8.37
C VAL A 12 -7.80 -14.27 7.79
N GLN A 13 -8.35 -15.30 7.15
CA GLN A 13 -7.58 -16.22 6.28
C GLN A 13 -7.04 -15.49 5.04
N GLN A 14 -6.09 -14.57 5.21
CA GLN A 14 -5.21 -14.20 4.12
C GLN A 14 -3.78 -14.02 4.62
N GLU A 15 -3.19 -15.16 5.01
CA GLU A 15 -1.76 -15.38 5.04
C GLU A 15 -1.16 -15.14 3.63
N ARG A 16 -0.85 -13.89 3.30
CA ARG A 16 0.26 -13.51 2.40
C ARG A 16 0.72 -12.10 2.78
N ALA A 17 1.62 -12.02 3.75
CA ALA A 17 2.60 -10.95 3.77
C ALA A 17 3.49 -11.14 2.52
N ILE A 18 2.99 -10.73 1.35
CA ILE A 18 3.91 -10.38 0.28
C ILE A 18 4.60 -9.13 0.84
N VAL A 19 5.91 -9.19 1.01
CA VAL A 19 6.72 -8.04 1.44
C VAL A 19 6.76 -7.03 0.29
N ASN A 20 5.62 -6.41 0.01
CA ASN A 20 5.47 -5.31 -0.94
C ASN A 20 5.69 -4.04 -0.14
N LYS A 21 6.56 -3.17 -0.64
CA LYS A 21 6.77 -1.88 0.02
C LYS A 21 5.56 -1.02 -0.31
N THR A 22 4.93 -0.48 0.72
CA THR A 22 3.90 0.55 0.54
C THR A 22 4.49 1.90 0.89
N TRP A 23 3.98 2.95 0.24
CA TRP A 23 4.47 4.32 0.39
C TRP A 23 3.29 5.21 0.75
N MET A 24 3.36 5.84 1.91
CA MET A 24 2.31 6.72 2.41
C MET A 24 2.69 8.17 2.17
N CYS A 25 1.79 8.91 1.51
CA CYS A 25 1.90 10.35 1.37
C CYS A 25 1.73 11.03 2.72
N LEU A 26 2.74 11.77 3.18
CA LEU A 26 2.71 12.49 4.45
C LEU A 26 1.74 13.68 4.47
N ILE A 27 1.33 14.16 3.30
CA ILE A 27 0.46 15.35 3.17
C ILE A 27 -1.02 15.00 3.33
N CYS A 28 -1.46 13.86 2.77
CA CYS A 28 -2.87 13.48 2.75
C CYS A 28 -3.17 12.07 3.29
N GLY A 29 -2.15 11.24 3.51
CA GLY A 29 -2.30 9.85 3.95
C GLY A 29 -2.62 8.85 2.84
N TRP A 30 -2.55 9.24 1.56
CA TRP A 30 -2.74 8.32 0.44
C TRP A 30 -1.66 7.23 0.42
N ILE A 31 -2.04 5.98 0.18
CA ILE A 31 -1.13 4.82 0.21
C ILE A 31 -0.94 4.32 -1.21
N TYR A 32 0.32 4.33 -1.66
CA TYR A 32 0.78 3.66 -2.86
C TYR A 32 1.27 2.25 -2.51
N ASP A 33 0.69 1.23 -3.14
CA ASP A 33 1.18 -0.16 -3.05
C ASP A 33 1.93 -0.48 -4.35
N GLU A 34 3.20 -0.88 -4.25
CA GLU A 34 4.00 -1.27 -5.42
C GLU A 34 3.36 -2.42 -6.23
N ALA A 35 2.68 -3.35 -5.58
CA ALA A 35 2.01 -4.46 -6.28
C ALA A 35 0.71 -4.01 -6.96
N ALA A 36 -0.05 -3.10 -6.36
CA ALA A 36 -1.25 -2.56 -6.98
C ALA A 36 -0.94 -1.49 -8.03
N GLY A 37 0.18 -0.77 -7.87
CA GLY A 37 0.53 0.41 -8.66
C GLY A 37 -0.54 1.50 -8.54
N ALA A 38 -0.64 2.33 -9.57
CA ALA A 38 -1.70 3.33 -9.72
C ALA A 38 -2.10 3.46 -11.20
N PRO A 39 -2.77 2.45 -11.78
CA PRO A 39 -3.04 2.40 -13.21
C PRO A 39 -3.90 3.57 -13.70
N ASP A 40 -4.83 4.04 -12.85
CA ASP A 40 -5.66 5.22 -13.11
C ASP A 40 -4.84 6.53 -13.19
N HIS A 41 -3.62 6.51 -12.66
CA HIS A 41 -2.69 7.65 -12.61
C HIS A 41 -1.42 7.39 -13.43
N GLY A 42 -1.44 6.39 -14.31
CA GLY A 42 -0.36 6.10 -15.25
C GLY A 42 0.81 5.30 -14.67
N ILE A 43 0.66 4.69 -13.50
CA ILE A 43 1.66 3.77 -12.92
C ILE A 43 1.12 2.33 -12.99
N ALA A 44 1.82 1.44 -13.66
CA ALA A 44 1.40 0.05 -13.78
C ALA A 44 1.45 -0.69 -12.43
N PRO A 45 0.60 -1.72 -12.22
CA PRO A 45 0.74 -2.62 -11.09
C PRO A 45 2.09 -3.35 -11.13
N GLY A 46 2.73 -3.51 -9.97
CA GLY A 46 4.06 -4.10 -9.86
C GLY A 46 5.21 -3.10 -10.10
N THR A 47 4.93 -1.81 -10.31
CA THR A 47 5.97 -0.80 -10.46
C THR A 47 6.57 -0.47 -9.09
N PRO A 48 7.88 -0.71 -8.87
CA PRO A 48 8.55 -0.33 -7.64
C PRO A 48 8.63 1.19 -7.54
N TRP A 49 8.66 1.73 -6.32
CA TRP A 49 8.71 3.18 -6.13
C TRP A 49 9.92 3.82 -6.79
N GLU A 50 11.04 3.11 -6.89
CA GLU A 50 12.24 3.58 -7.60
C GLU A 50 11.97 3.89 -9.09
N GLU A 51 11.09 3.13 -9.75
CA GLU A 51 10.71 3.32 -11.15
C GLU A 51 9.64 4.40 -11.34
N VAL A 52 8.96 4.83 -10.27
CA VAL A 52 7.97 5.90 -10.34
C VAL A 52 8.67 7.20 -10.80
N PRO A 53 8.19 7.87 -11.86
CA PRO A 53 8.80 9.09 -12.38
C PRO A 53 8.94 10.18 -11.31
N MET A 54 10.05 10.93 -11.32
CA MET A 54 10.26 12.03 -10.36
C MET A 54 9.25 13.18 -10.54
N ASN A 55 8.69 13.33 -11.74
CA ASN A 55 7.65 14.31 -12.04
C ASN A 55 6.24 13.84 -11.63
N TRP A 56 6.10 12.60 -11.16
CA TRP A 56 4.83 12.08 -10.68
C TRP A 56 4.49 12.73 -9.34
N THR A 57 3.21 13.03 -9.17
CA THR A 57 2.68 13.65 -7.96
C THR A 57 1.51 12.85 -7.44
N CYS A 58 1.29 12.89 -6.12
CA CYS A 58 0.16 12.26 -5.47
C CYS A 58 -1.14 12.67 -6.17
N PRO A 59 -1.99 11.71 -6.55
CA PRO A 59 -3.22 12.00 -7.28
C PRO A 59 -4.27 12.73 -6.45
N GLU A 60 -4.22 12.56 -5.12
CA GLU A 60 -5.16 13.19 -4.19
C GLU A 60 -4.80 14.64 -3.86
N CYS A 61 -3.50 14.93 -3.65
CA CYS A 61 -3.06 16.23 -3.13
C CYS A 61 -1.98 16.95 -3.94
N GLY A 62 -1.43 16.31 -4.97
CA GLY A 62 -0.35 16.89 -5.78
C GLY A 62 1.03 16.93 -5.09
N ALA A 63 1.20 16.25 -3.95
CA ALA A 63 2.49 16.13 -3.27
C ALA A 63 3.53 15.43 -4.15
N ARG A 64 4.81 15.75 -3.98
CA ARG A 64 5.89 15.17 -4.79
C ARG A 64 6.28 13.81 -4.24
N LYS A 65 7.04 13.04 -5.04
CA LYS A 65 7.62 11.76 -4.63
C LYS A 65 8.43 11.82 -3.33
N GLU A 66 9.03 12.98 -3.04
CA GLU A 66 9.82 13.25 -1.83
C GLU A 66 8.96 13.30 -0.55
N ASP A 67 7.66 13.59 -0.66
CA ASP A 67 6.73 13.69 0.47
C ASP A 67 6.11 12.34 0.88
N PHE A 68 6.66 11.23 0.37
CA PHE A 68 6.20 9.88 0.67
C PHE A 68 7.20 9.15 1.55
N GLU A 69 6.70 8.47 2.57
CA GLU A 69 7.48 7.59 3.45
C GLU A 69 7.13 6.13 3.19
N MET A 70 8.13 5.26 3.27
CA MET A 70 7.93 3.82 3.18
C MET A 70 7.30 3.31 4.47
N VAL A 71 6.16 2.64 4.34
CA VAL A 71 5.45 2.00 5.45
C VAL A 71 5.55 0.47 5.27
N PRO A 72 6.16 -0.23 6.23
CA PRO A 72 6.07 -1.69 6.26
C PRO A 72 4.65 -2.10 6.66
N VAL A 73 4.03 -2.96 5.85
CA VAL A 73 2.71 -3.57 6.13
C VAL A 73 2.83 -5.06 6.40
#